data_AF-A0A7X6S7D2-F1
#
_entry.id   AF-A0A7X6S7D2-F1
#
_cell.length_a   1.000
_cell.length_b   1.000
_cell.length_c   1.000
_cell.angle_alpha   90.00
_cell.angle_beta   90.00
_cell.angle_gamma   90.00
#
_symmetry.space_group_name_H-M   'P 1'
#
loop_
_entity.id
_entity.type
_entity.pdbx_description
1 polymer ?
#
loop_
_entity_poly.entity_id
_entity_poly.type
_entity_poly.pdbx_seq_one_letter_code
_entity_poly.pdbx_strand_id
1 'polypeptide(L)'
;MKRVIVALLLSASTNMAMAADNQCLNKKYDAYIDASLTWYSDLTDLVTKQYPDLEEVSQWFLQGRQHHFELSRAAVHYYLQNDPSKVATSQPVEAWLKLEQHDVKVLASRSDELGQIAKTTFEDRQTAPNEKNYELRSALAELLSHPKQIDAALNRYNDAISTLEKNKCQ
;
A
#
# COMPACT_ATOMS: atom_id res chain seq x y z
N MET A 1 49.78 15.46 33.94
CA MET A 1 49.44 15.23 32.52
C MET A 1 48.35 14.18 32.48
N LYS A 2 47.08 14.59 32.44
CA LYS A 2 45.91 13.71 32.58
C LYS A 2 44.87 14.14 31.55
N ARG A 3 44.30 13.14 30.88
CA ARG A 3 43.04 13.13 30.11
C ARG A 3 43.11 13.68 28.68
N VAL A 4 43.52 12.82 27.76
CA VAL A 4 43.08 12.89 26.36
C VAL A 4 42.69 11.47 25.93
N ILE A 5 41.48 11.01 26.30
CA ILE A 5 40.77 9.93 25.59
C ILE A 5 39.26 10.16 25.81
N VAL A 6 38.48 9.86 24.77
CA VAL A 6 37.01 9.70 24.69
C VAL A 6 36.23 10.96 24.25
N ALA A 7 36.32 11.32 22.97
CA ALA A 7 35.34 12.20 22.32
C ALA A 7 35.12 11.86 20.82
N LEU A 8 35.23 10.59 20.43
CA LEU A 8 35.11 10.17 19.01
C LEU A 8 34.13 9.01 18.77
N LEU A 9 33.29 8.64 19.75
CA LEU A 9 32.33 7.52 19.61
C LEU A 9 30.84 7.94 19.50
N LEU A 10 30.51 9.24 19.51
CA LEU A 10 29.10 9.69 19.45
C LEU A 10 28.58 10.04 18.04
N SER A 11 29.40 10.00 16.99
CA SER A 11 28.97 10.36 15.64
C SER A 11 28.43 9.18 14.82
N ALA A 12 28.55 7.94 15.31
CA ALA A 12 28.05 6.75 14.60
C ALA A 12 26.60 6.35 14.98
N SER A 13 26.01 6.95 16.01
CA SER A 13 24.68 6.58 16.51
C SER A 13 23.52 7.19 15.74
N THR A 14 23.73 8.29 15.01
CA THR A 14 22.65 9.01 14.29
C THR A 14 22.12 8.22 13.09
N ASN A 15 23.00 7.53 12.35
CA ASN A 15 22.59 6.73 11.19
C ASN A 15 21.80 5.47 11.59
N MET A 16 22.09 4.89 12.76
CA MET A 16 21.37 3.70 13.24
C MET A 16 19.95 4.04 13.71
N ALA A 17 19.73 5.23 14.27
CA ALA A 17 18.40 5.70 14.67
C ALA A 17 17.49 5.91 13.44
N MET A 18 17.98 6.60 12.40
CA MET A 18 17.25 6.83 11.15
C MET A 18 16.88 5.54 10.41
N ALA A 19 17.79 4.56 10.38
CA ALA A 19 17.52 3.27 9.73
C ALA A 19 16.47 2.44 10.49
N ALA A 20 16.48 2.48 11.82
CA ALA A 20 15.48 1.83 12.65
C ALA A 20 14.09 2.48 12.49
N ASP A 21 14.04 3.81 12.36
CA ASP A 21 12.79 4.54 12.12
C ASP A 21 12.18 4.19 10.76
N ASN A 22 12.99 4.23 9.70
CA ASN A 22 12.56 3.82 8.36
C ASN A 22 12.06 2.38 8.32
N GLN A 23 12.69 1.46 9.08
CA GLN A 23 12.20 0.09 9.18
C GLN A 23 10.83 0.01 9.87
N CYS A 24 10.60 0.82 10.91
CA CYS A 24 9.30 0.92 11.56
C CYS A 24 8.24 1.47 10.60
N LEU A 25 8.54 2.58 9.92
CA LEU A 25 7.66 3.23 8.96
C LEU A 25 7.31 2.29 7.80
N ASN A 26 8.31 1.58 7.24
CA ASN A 26 8.09 0.55 6.21
C ASN A 26 7.12 -0.52 6.70
N LYS A 27 7.34 -1.10 7.88
CA LYS A 27 6.45 -2.12 8.45
C LYS A 27 5.04 -1.60 8.70
N LYS A 28 4.91 -0.33 9.15
CA LYS A 28 3.59 0.30 9.35
C LYS A 28 2.85 0.43 8.01
N TYR A 29 3.55 0.84 6.95
CA TYR A 29 2.97 0.95 5.62
C TYR A 29 2.66 -0.43 5.01
N ASP A 30 3.53 -1.42 5.18
CA ASP A 30 3.29 -2.80 4.73
C ASP A 30 2.01 -3.38 5.34
N ALA A 31 1.83 -3.18 6.65
CA ALA A 31 0.62 -3.63 7.35
C ALA A 31 -0.66 -2.93 6.82
N TYR A 32 -0.57 -1.65 6.46
CA TYR A 32 -1.68 -0.94 5.81
C TYR A 32 -2.01 -1.53 4.43
N ILE A 33 -0.98 -1.84 3.63
CA ILE A 33 -1.14 -2.48 2.33
C ILE A 33 -1.78 -3.86 2.47
N ASP A 34 -1.30 -4.68 3.40
CA ASP A 34 -1.83 -6.03 3.65
C ASP A 34 -3.30 -6.00 4.09
N ALA A 35 -3.64 -5.08 5.01
CA ALA A 35 -5.02 -4.86 5.44
C ALA A 35 -5.91 -4.44 4.27
N SER A 36 -5.41 -3.54 3.41
CA SER A 36 -6.13 -3.05 2.24
C SER A 36 -6.35 -4.15 1.20
N LEU A 37 -5.34 -4.97 0.91
CA LEU A 37 -5.48 -6.09 -0.02
C LEU A 37 -6.44 -7.16 0.50
N THR A 38 -6.37 -7.46 1.80
CA THR A 38 -7.32 -8.36 2.47
C THR A 38 -8.75 -7.84 2.34
N TRP A 39 -8.96 -6.53 2.54
CA TRP A 39 -10.26 -5.91 2.36
C TRP A 39 -10.81 -6.09 0.94
N TYR A 40 -10.01 -5.84 -0.09
CA TYR A 40 -10.47 -6.06 -1.48
C TYR A 40 -10.71 -7.53 -1.79
N SER A 41 -9.87 -8.43 -1.28
CA SER A 41 -10.06 -9.88 -1.43
C SER A 41 -11.36 -10.35 -0.78
N ASP A 42 -11.65 -9.86 0.43
CA ASP A 42 -12.89 -10.17 1.14
C ASP A 42 -14.13 -9.69 0.36
N LEU A 43 -14.07 -8.49 -0.21
CA LEU A 43 -15.15 -7.96 -1.03
C LEU A 43 -15.37 -8.78 -2.31
N THR A 44 -14.30 -9.15 -3.01
CA THR A 44 -14.41 -9.99 -4.20
C THR A 44 -14.96 -11.37 -3.86
N ASP A 45 -14.52 -11.99 -2.77
CA ASP A 45 -15.03 -13.29 -2.32
C ASP A 45 -16.53 -13.25 -1.98
N LEU A 46 -17.00 -12.14 -1.38
CA LEU A 46 -18.42 -11.95 -1.08
C LEU A 46 -19.23 -11.79 -2.37
N VAL A 47 -18.73 -10.99 -3.32
CA VAL A 47 -19.37 -10.82 -4.64
C VAL A 47 -19.43 -12.15 -5.38
N THR A 48 -18.35 -12.92 -5.46
CA THR A 48 -18.32 -14.14 -6.27
C THR A 48 -19.12 -15.29 -5.64
N LYS A 49 -19.28 -15.29 -4.31
CA LYS A 49 -20.25 -16.19 -3.64
C LYS A 49 -21.69 -15.89 -4.07
N GLN A 50 -22.05 -14.63 -4.29
CA GLN A 50 -23.39 -14.23 -4.70
C GLN A 50 -23.59 -14.30 -6.23
N TYR A 51 -22.54 -14.02 -6.98
CA TYR A 51 -22.51 -13.95 -8.44
C TYR A 51 -21.32 -14.75 -8.98
N PRO A 52 -21.41 -16.10 -9.04
CA PRO A 52 -20.29 -16.95 -9.45
C PRO A 52 -19.78 -16.69 -10.86
N ASP A 53 -20.61 -16.13 -11.74
CA ASP A 53 -20.23 -15.76 -13.10
C ASP A 53 -19.35 -14.50 -13.17
N LEU A 54 -19.14 -13.81 -12.03
CA LEU A 54 -18.24 -12.67 -11.88
C LEU A 54 -16.85 -13.06 -11.35
N GLU A 55 -16.56 -14.35 -11.15
CA GLU A 55 -15.26 -14.82 -10.62
C GLU A 55 -14.07 -14.28 -11.42
N GLU A 56 -14.08 -14.46 -12.75
CA GLU A 56 -12.97 -14.04 -13.61
C GLU A 56 -12.70 -12.54 -13.53
N VAL A 57 -13.75 -11.71 -13.62
CA VAL A 57 -13.60 -10.26 -13.55
C VAL A 57 -13.22 -9.79 -12.14
N SER A 58 -13.63 -10.52 -11.10
CA SER A 58 -13.25 -10.24 -9.72
C SER A 58 -11.76 -10.50 -9.49
N GLN A 59 -11.22 -11.59 -10.05
CA GLN A 59 -9.78 -11.87 -10.01
C GLN A 59 -8.98 -10.84 -10.82
N TRP A 60 -9.46 -10.45 -12.01
CA TRP A 60 -8.85 -9.37 -12.81
C TRP A 60 -8.81 -8.05 -12.03
N PHE A 61 -9.91 -7.68 -11.37
CA PHE A 61 -9.97 -6.49 -10.53
C PHE A 61 -9.00 -6.58 -9.34
N LEU A 62 -8.98 -7.71 -8.63
CA LEU A 62 -8.10 -7.91 -7.47
C LEU A 62 -6.62 -7.85 -7.87
N GLN A 63 -6.25 -8.42 -9.03
CA GLN A 63 -4.90 -8.32 -9.58
C GLN A 63 -4.50 -6.86 -9.83
N GLY A 64 -5.38 -6.06 -10.44
CA GLY A 64 -5.11 -4.63 -10.64
C GLY A 64 -4.98 -3.85 -9.31
N ARG A 65 -5.76 -4.21 -8.28
CA ARG A 65 -5.59 -3.67 -6.92
C ARG A 65 -4.24 -4.07 -6.34
N GLN A 66 -3.83 -5.33 -6.51
CA GLN A 66 -2.54 -5.84 -6.05
C GLN A 66 -1.38 -5.06 -6.67
N HIS A 67 -1.34 -4.93 -8.00
CA HIS A 67 -0.28 -4.16 -8.66
C HIS A 67 -0.21 -2.71 -8.15
N HIS A 68 -1.36 -2.05 -8.01
CA HIS A 68 -1.43 -0.69 -7.47
C HIS A 68 -0.84 -0.58 -6.06
N PHE A 69 -1.22 -1.48 -5.16
CA PHE A 69 -0.78 -1.46 -3.78
C PHE A 69 0.69 -1.87 -3.63
N GLU A 70 1.18 -2.83 -4.42
CA GLU A 70 2.60 -3.20 -4.44
C GLU A 70 3.47 -2.06 -4.98
N LEU A 71 2.99 -1.30 -5.97
CA LEU A 71 3.67 -0.06 -6.39
C LEU A 71 3.75 0.93 -5.23
N SER A 72 2.65 1.18 -4.52
CA SER A 72 2.65 2.08 -3.36
C SER A 72 3.64 1.60 -2.28
N ARG A 73 3.66 0.30 -1.99
CA ARG A 73 4.59 -0.32 -1.04
C ARG A 73 6.04 -0.04 -1.43
N ALA A 74 6.41 -0.42 -2.65
CA ALA A 74 7.77 -0.24 -3.16
C ALA A 74 8.16 1.25 -3.21
N ALA A 75 7.23 2.13 -3.59
CA ALA A 75 7.48 3.57 -3.63
C ALA A 75 7.70 4.16 -2.24
N VAL A 76 6.91 3.80 -1.22
CA VAL A 76 7.15 4.26 0.16
C VAL A 76 8.50 3.78 0.67
N HIS A 77 8.83 2.50 0.47
CA HIS A 77 10.14 1.96 0.88
C HIS A 77 11.29 2.71 0.22
N TYR A 78 11.17 2.99 -1.08
CA TYR A 78 12.15 3.77 -1.82
C TYR A 78 12.26 5.20 -1.30
N TYR A 79 11.14 5.92 -1.16
CA TYR A 79 11.14 7.33 -0.80
C TYR A 79 11.58 7.57 0.64
N LEU A 80 11.23 6.72 1.61
CA LEU A 80 11.75 6.85 2.98
C LEU A 80 13.28 6.81 3.05
N GLN A 81 13.93 6.14 2.10
CA GLN A 81 15.40 6.09 2.02
C GLN A 81 16.02 7.18 1.13
N ASN A 82 15.34 7.57 0.05
CA ASN A 82 15.95 8.36 -1.03
C ASN A 82 15.40 9.79 -1.12
N ASP A 83 14.12 10.01 -0.78
CA ASP A 83 13.46 11.32 -0.78
C ASP A 83 12.28 11.32 0.21
N PRO A 84 12.55 11.42 1.54
CA PRO A 84 11.52 11.29 2.56
C PRO A 84 10.43 12.35 2.47
N SER A 85 10.69 13.47 1.78
CA SER A 85 9.71 14.54 1.55
C SER A 85 8.49 14.08 0.74
N LYS A 86 8.61 12.95 0.03
CA LYS A 86 7.53 12.31 -0.73
C LYS A 86 6.59 11.45 0.11
N VAL A 87 6.92 11.21 1.39
CA VAL A 87 6.11 10.38 2.30
C VAL A 87 5.64 11.24 3.47
N ALA A 88 4.34 11.51 3.52
CA ALA A 88 3.73 12.38 4.52
C ALA A 88 3.47 11.63 5.85
N THR A 89 4.53 11.22 6.54
CA THR A 89 4.45 10.38 7.77
C THR A 89 3.74 11.04 8.96
N SER A 90 3.44 12.34 8.87
CA SER A 90 2.62 13.08 9.84
C SER A 90 1.11 12.97 9.60
N GLN A 91 0.70 12.39 8.47
CA GLN A 91 -0.69 12.11 8.12
C GLN A 91 -1.08 10.68 8.53
N PRO A 92 -2.38 10.34 8.54
CA PRO A 92 -2.82 8.93 8.58
C PRO A 92 -2.13 8.10 7.50
N VAL A 93 -1.87 6.81 7.78
CA VAL A 93 -1.06 5.94 6.91
C VAL A 93 -1.57 5.88 5.47
N GLU A 94 -2.90 5.94 5.28
CA GLU A 94 -3.53 5.90 3.96
C GLU A 94 -3.22 7.13 3.10
N ALA A 95 -2.80 8.22 3.73
CA ALA A 95 -2.47 9.50 3.09
C ALA A 95 -0.96 9.74 2.96
N TRP A 96 -0.11 8.78 3.36
CA TRP A 96 1.34 8.93 3.30
C TRP A 96 1.88 9.14 1.90
N LEU A 97 1.32 8.42 0.92
CA LEU A 97 1.77 8.46 -0.47
C LEU A 97 0.62 8.81 -1.39
N LYS A 98 0.86 9.77 -2.26
CA LYS A 98 -0.06 10.13 -3.34
C LYS A 98 0.70 10.11 -4.67
N LEU A 99 0.45 9.07 -5.45
CA LEU A 99 0.98 8.92 -6.81
C LEU A 99 -0.11 9.25 -7.82
N GLU A 100 0.07 10.34 -8.55
CA GLU A 100 -0.77 10.69 -9.69
C GLU A 100 -0.34 9.90 -10.94
N GLN A 101 -1.15 9.92 -12.00
CA GLN A 101 -0.82 9.21 -13.24
C GLN A 101 0.53 9.63 -13.83
N HIS A 102 0.87 10.92 -13.71
CA HIS A 102 2.16 11.43 -14.20
C HIS A 102 3.34 10.87 -13.38
N ASP A 103 3.20 10.72 -12.06
CA ASP A 103 4.22 10.12 -11.20
C ASP A 103 4.46 8.65 -11.56
N VAL A 104 3.38 7.88 -11.74
CA VAL A 104 3.46 6.46 -12.14
C VAL A 104 4.16 6.32 -13.50
N LYS A 105 3.87 7.22 -14.45
CA LYS A 105 4.55 7.23 -15.76
C LYS A 105 6.05 7.51 -15.63
N VAL A 106 6.44 8.44 -14.76
CA VAL A 106 7.86 8.74 -14.49
C VAL A 106 8.53 7.54 -13.84
N LEU A 107 7.92 6.92 -12.83
CA LEU A 107 8.45 5.72 -12.18
C LEU A 107 8.61 4.56 -13.18
N ALA A 108 7.63 4.34 -14.05
CA ALA A 108 7.66 3.30 -15.08
C ALA A 108 8.78 3.48 -16.13
N SER A 109 9.39 4.67 -16.22
CA SER A 109 10.53 4.91 -17.11
C SER A 109 11.87 4.47 -16.52
N ARG A 110 11.90 4.10 -15.24
CA ARG A 110 13.11 3.59 -14.57
C ARG A 110 13.43 2.17 -15.03
N SER A 111 14.71 1.80 -14.96
CA SER A 111 15.20 0.46 -15.33
C SER A 111 15.38 -0.48 -14.14
N ASP A 112 15.14 -0.01 -12.91
CA ASP A 112 15.27 -0.80 -11.68
C ASP A 112 13.97 -1.51 -11.29
N GLU A 113 13.99 -2.22 -10.15
CA GLU A 113 12.86 -3.00 -9.65
C GLU A 113 11.60 -2.14 -9.46
N LEU A 114 11.73 -0.95 -8.85
CA LEU A 114 10.61 -0.01 -8.72
C LEU A 114 10.06 0.39 -10.10
N GLY A 115 10.92 0.57 -11.09
CA GLY A 115 10.52 0.81 -12.48
C GLY A 115 9.69 -0.32 -13.08
N GLN A 116 10.07 -1.58 -12.86
CA GLN A 116 9.30 -2.73 -13.34
C GLN A 116 7.94 -2.83 -12.67
N ILE A 117 7.86 -2.63 -11.34
CA ILE A 117 6.60 -2.64 -10.59
C ILE A 117 5.67 -1.50 -11.10
N ALA A 118 6.22 -0.30 -11.29
CA ALA A 118 5.47 0.84 -11.79
C ALA A 118 4.99 0.63 -13.23
N LYS A 119 5.79 -0.04 -14.06
CA LYS A 119 5.44 -0.38 -15.44
C LYS A 119 4.21 -1.29 -15.49
N THR A 120 4.15 -2.33 -14.65
CA THR A 120 2.96 -3.20 -14.56
C THR A 120 1.69 -2.39 -14.22
N THR A 121 1.75 -1.55 -13.19
CA THR A 121 0.60 -0.69 -12.82
C THR A 121 0.24 0.31 -13.92
N PHE A 122 1.23 0.82 -14.65
CA PHE A 122 0.99 1.71 -15.78
C PHE A 122 0.28 0.97 -16.92
N GLU A 123 0.70 -0.25 -17.24
CA GLU A 123 0.13 -1.11 -18.28
C GLU A 123 -1.30 -1.55 -17.95
N ASP A 124 -1.61 -1.86 -16.69
CA ASP A 124 -2.98 -2.15 -16.25
C ASP A 124 -3.96 -1.03 -16.64
N ARG A 125 -3.52 0.22 -16.51
CA ARG A 125 -4.33 1.41 -16.84
C ARG A 125 -4.51 1.62 -18.34
N GLN A 126 -3.63 1.06 -19.17
CA GLN A 126 -3.74 1.12 -20.63
C GLN A 126 -4.52 -0.06 -21.21
N THR A 127 -4.73 -1.11 -20.42
CA THR A 127 -5.36 -2.35 -20.88
C THR A 127 -6.85 -2.12 -21.10
N ALA A 128 -7.42 -2.80 -22.10
CA ALA A 128 -8.86 -2.81 -22.31
C ALA A 128 -9.55 -3.35 -21.05
N PRO A 129 -10.61 -2.68 -20.54
CA PRO A 129 -11.36 -3.20 -19.41
C PRO A 129 -11.93 -4.60 -19.70
N ASN A 130 -11.97 -5.46 -18.68
CA ASN A 130 -12.68 -6.74 -18.78
C ASN A 130 -14.16 -6.50 -19.15
N GLU A 131 -14.73 -7.37 -19.99
CA GLU A 131 -16.09 -7.22 -20.52
C GLU A 131 -17.15 -7.07 -19.42
N LYS A 132 -16.97 -7.75 -18.27
CA LYS A 132 -17.88 -7.71 -17.12
C LYS A 132 -17.55 -6.66 -16.07
N ASN A 133 -16.65 -5.71 -16.37
CA ASN A 133 -16.19 -4.73 -15.37
C ASN A 133 -17.34 -3.86 -14.84
N TYR A 134 -18.35 -3.56 -15.66
CA TYR A 134 -19.51 -2.78 -15.22
C TYR A 134 -20.41 -3.55 -14.25
N GLU A 135 -20.64 -4.83 -14.53
CA GLU A 135 -21.40 -5.77 -13.71
C GLU A 135 -20.73 -5.95 -12.35
N LEU A 136 -19.41 -6.17 -12.32
CA LEU A 136 -18.64 -6.23 -11.09
C LEU A 136 -18.79 -4.95 -10.26
N ARG A 137 -18.64 -3.77 -10.89
CA ARG A 137 -18.79 -2.49 -10.19
C ARG A 137 -20.18 -2.31 -9.60
N SER A 138 -21.20 -2.76 -10.30
CA SER A 138 -22.58 -2.72 -9.84
C SER A 138 -22.79 -3.68 -8.66
N ALA A 139 -22.26 -4.91 -8.73
CA ALA A 139 -22.33 -5.89 -7.65
C ALA A 139 -21.58 -5.43 -6.39
N LEU A 140 -20.40 -4.82 -6.55
CA LEU A 140 -19.66 -4.21 -5.44
C LEU A 140 -20.43 -3.04 -4.81
N ALA A 141 -21.03 -2.17 -5.62
CA ALA A 141 -21.82 -1.05 -5.11
C ALA A 141 -23.04 -1.53 -4.31
N GLU A 142 -23.71 -2.58 -4.78
CA GLU A 142 -24.82 -3.22 -4.08
C GLU A 142 -24.36 -3.89 -2.78
N LEU A 143 -23.26 -4.63 -2.79
CA LEU A 143 -22.68 -5.22 -1.58
C LEU A 143 -22.37 -4.13 -0.53
N LEU A 144 -21.76 -3.02 -0.95
CA LEU A 144 -21.38 -1.92 -0.06
C LEU A 144 -22.57 -1.10 0.46
N SER A 145 -23.74 -1.16 -0.20
CA SER A 145 -24.98 -0.55 0.30
C SER A 145 -25.65 -1.37 1.41
N HIS A 146 -25.18 -2.61 1.65
CA HIS A 146 -25.70 -3.55 2.64
C HIS A 146 -24.67 -3.82 3.75
N PRO A 147 -24.49 -2.91 4.74
CA PRO A 147 -23.39 -2.97 5.71
C PRO A 147 -23.33 -4.27 6.52
N LYS A 148 -24.48 -4.93 6.75
CA LYS A 148 -24.52 -6.22 7.45
C LYS A 148 -23.84 -7.36 6.68
N GLN A 149 -23.76 -7.28 5.35
CA GLN A 149 -23.13 -8.30 4.51
C GLN A 149 -21.60 -8.20 4.56
N ILE A 150 -21.07 -7.00 4.81
CA ILE A 150 -19.63 -6.73 4.87
C ILE A 150 -19.09 -6.60 6.30
N ASP A 151 -19.94 -6.68 7.33
CA ASP A 151 -19.59 -6.37 8.72
C ASP A 151 -18.33 -7.11 9.21
N ALA A 152 -18.24 -8.42 8.94
CA ALA A 152 -17.08 -9.21 9.34
C ALA A 152 -15.78 -8.74 8.64
N ALA A 153 -15.83 -8.44 7.35
CA ALA A 153 -14.68 -7.95 6.59
C ALA A 153 -14.30 -6.53 7.01
N LEU A 154 -15.30 -5.67 7.22
CA LEU A 154 -15.11 -4.28 7.60
C LEU A 154 -14.50 -4.18 9.00
N ASN A 155 -14.98 -4.99 9.95
CA ASN A 155 -14.42 -5.03 11.31
C ASN A 155 -12.97 -5.52 11.30
N ARG A 156 -12.62 -6.55 10.51
CA ARG A 156 -11.22 -6.96 10.34
C ARG A 156 -10.33 -5.84 9.81
N TYR A 157 -10.77 -5.14 8.77
CA TYR A 157 -10.03 -4.01 8.22
C TYR A 157 -9.86 -2.90 9.27
N ASN A 158 -10.95 -2.49 9.93
CA ASN A 158 -10.93 -1.44 10.94
C ASN A 158 -10.02 -1.79 12.13
N ASP A 159 -10.04 -3.03 12.59
CA ASP A 159 -9.18 -3.51 13.67
C ASP A 159 -7.69 -3.47 13.27
N ALA A 160 -7.38 -3.85 12.03
CA ALA A 160 -6.02 -3.77 11.48
C ALA A 160 -5.53 -2.31 11.41
N ILE A 161 -6.36 -1.39 10.88
CA ILE A 161 -6.04 0.04 10.81
C ILE A 161 -5.90 0.64 12.22
N SER A 162 -6.81 0.32 13.15
CA SER A 162 -6.72 0.80 14.54
C SER A 162 -5.45 0.32 15.24
N THR A 163 -5.02 -0.91 14.96
CA THR A 163 -3.81 -1.50 15.53
C THR A 163 -2.57 -0.82 14.98
N LEU A 164 -2.46 -0.66 13.66
CA LEU A 164 -1.28 -0.02 13.07
C LEU A 164 -1.17 1.47 13.43
N GLU A 165 -2.29 2.18 13.61
CA GLU A 165 -2.24 3.61 13.93
C GLU A 165 -1.72 3.89 15.34
N LYS A 166 -1.85 2.92 16.25
CA LYS A 166 -1.23 2.98 17.59
C LYS A 166 0.28 2.79 17.55
N ASN A 167 0.83 2.24 16.47
CA ASN A 167 2.27 2.06 16.31
C ASN A 167 2.93 3.40 16.00
N LYS A 168 3.79 3.84 16.93
CA LYS A 168 4.60 5.06 16.78
C LYS A 168 6.02 4.70 16.35
N CYS A 169 6.44 5.28 15.23
CA CYS A 169 7.83 5.28 14.77
C CYS A 169 8.53 6.55 15.29
N GLN A 170 9.86 6.52 15.46
CA GLN A 170 10.64 7.50 16.24
C GLN A 170 11.74 8.17 15.43
#